data_AF-A0A9X6JKF6-F1
#
_entry.id   AF-A0A9X6JKF6-F1
#
_cell.length_a   1.000
_cell.length_b   1.000
_cell.length_c   1.000
_cell.angle_alpha   90.00
_cell.angle_beta   90.00
_cell.angle_gamma   90.00
#
_symmetry.space_group_name_H-M   'P 1'
#
loop_
_entity.id
_entity.type
_entity.pdbx_description
1 polymer ?
#
loop_
_entity_poly.entity_id
_entity_poly.type
_entity_poly.pdbx_seq_one_letter_code
_entity_poly.pdbx_strand_id
1 'polypeptide(L)'
;MSINSFVGLINDELLKEVSIRSDDEFEPVVVKGIPRLWKCLGTGNYAAVFMHREYKDWVVKVYVREGEGIEKESEVYRRIGDHPSYSKLIYKGENFIVLKRLKEITLYDALHKGIKIPKQVILDINKALEYAREQGLTPCDVHGKNVMMEKGRGYVVDVSDFLKTKEDSKWRDLEKAYFTFYFPFIYKLPFSVKIPYFMLNIVRRSYRKYKKLKKNFKL
;
A
#
# COMPACT_ATOMS: atom_id res chain seq x y z
N MET A 1 -24.20 -5.77 -6.51
CA MET A 1 -23.61 -6.71 -5.54
C MET A 1 -23.66 -6.09 -4.15
N SER A 2 -24.16 -6.79 -3.14
CA SER A 2 -24.32 -6.28 -1.77
C SER A 2 -23.09 -6.56 -0.92
N ILE A 3 -22.74 -5.63 -0.01
CA ILE A 3 -21.67 -5.84 0.97
C ILE A 3 -21.98 -7.03 1.89
N ASN A 4 -23.24 -7.24 2.25
CA ASN A 4 -23.63 -8.35 3.12
C ASN A 4 -23.37 -9.72 2.46
N SER A 5 -23.64 -9.83 1.15
CA SER A 5 -23.33 -11.05 0.39
C SER A 5 -21.82 -11.30 0.32
N PHE A 6 -21.02 -10.24 0.14
CA PHE A 6 -19.56 -10.37 0.14
C PHE A 6 -19.00 -10.77 1.50
N VAL A 7 -19.52 -10.20 2.59
CA VAL A 7 -19.15 -10.58 3.96
C VAL A 7 -19.53 -12.03 4.25
N GLY A 8 -20.69 -12.51 3.75
CA GLY A 8 -21.04 -13.92 3.78
C GLY A 8 -19.97 -14.80 3.14
N LEU A 9 -19.54 -14.49 1.91
CA LEU A 9 -18.47 -15.24 1.22
C LEU A 9 -17.13 -15.21 1.97
N ILE A 10 -16.78 -14.09 2.61
CA ILE A 10 -15.56 -14.00 3.43
C ILE A 10 -15.64 -15.02 4.57
N ASN A 11 -16.74 -15.03 5.32
CA ASN A 11 -16.89 -15.91 6.48
C ASN A 11 -17.08 -17.38 6.09
N ASP A 12 -17.85 -17.65 5.03
CA ASP A 12 -18.25 -19.00 4.67
C ASP A 12 -17.28 -19.74 3.77
N GLU A 13 -16.43 -19.01 3.04
CA GLU A 13 -15.43 -19.59 2.15
C GLU A 13 -14.01 -19.23 2.61
N LEU A 14 -13.68 -17.92 2.55
CA LEU A 14 -12.30 -17.48 2.71
C LEU A 14 -11.72 -17.86 4.08
N LEU A 15 -12.39 -17.46 5.16
CA LEU A 15 -11.89 -17.65 6.53
C LEU A 15 -11.93 -19.12 6.99
N LYS A 16 -12.73 -19.98 6.36
CA LYS A 16 -12.78 -21.42 6.67
C LYS A 16 -11.63 -22.19 6.04
N GLU A 17 -11.19 -21.81 4.85
CA GLU A 17 -10.17 -22.56 4.10
C GLU A 17 -8.77 -21.95 4.22
N VAL A 18 -8.67 -20.62 4.31
CA VAL A 18 -7.36 -19.95 4.26
C VAL A 18 -6.59 -20.13 5.57
N SER A 19 -5.34 -20.58 5.45
CA SER A 19 -4.39 -20.57 6.55
C SER A 19 -3.37 -19.46 6.33
N ILE A 20 -3.35 -18.48 7.24
CA ILE A 20 -2.39 -17.37 7.24
C ILE A 20 -1.49 -17.54 8.46
N ARG A 21 -0.18 -17.72 8.23
CA ARG A 21 0.81 -17.96 9.30
C ARG A 21 1.91 -16.91 9.27
N SER A 22 2.36 -16.49 10.44
CA SER A 22 3.54 -15.63 10.61
C SER A 22 4.62 -16.47 11.26
N ASP A 23 5.63 -16.87 10.50
CA ASP A 23 6.76 -17.65 11.02
C ASP A 23 7.81 -16.72 11.66
N ASP A 24 7.88 -15.46 11.22
CA ASP A 24 8.73 -14.38 11.73
C ASP A 24 7.93 -13.05 11.67
N GLU A 25 8.02 -12.19 12.69
CA GLU A 25 7.29 -10.91 12.75
C GLU A 25 7.81 -9.86 11.75
N PHE A 26 9.02 -10.06 11.23
CA PHE A 26 9.66 -9.17 10.26
C PHE A 26 9.47 -9.63 8.82
N GLU A 27 8.99 -10.85 8.59
CA GLU A 27 8.73 -11.41 7.26
C GLU A 27 7.23 -11.38 6.92
N PRO A 28 6.88 -11.30 5.62
CA PRO A 28 5.49 -11.38 5.20
C PRO A 28 4.86 -12.72 5.58
N VAL A 29 3.55 -12.68 5.89
CA VAL A 29 2.78 -13.88 6.22
C VAL A 29 2.76 -14.89 5.07
N VAL A 30 2.76 -16.17 5.42
CA VAL A 30 2.60 -17.28 4.50
C VAL A 30 1.12 -17.62 4.39
N VAL A 31 0.60 -17.63 3.16
CA VAL A 31 -0.81 -17.93 2.85
C VAL A 31 -0.92 -19.28 2.14
N LYS A 32 -1.79 -20.15 2.65
CA LYS A 32 -2.14 -21.46 2.06
C LYS A 32 -3.66 -21.66 2.06
N GLY A 33 -4.15 -22.58 1.23
CA GLY A 33 -5.58 -22.94 1.22
C GLY A 33 -6.50 -21.84 0.68
N ILE A 34 -6.07 -21.11 -0.35
CA ILE A 34 -6.90 -20.06 -0.95
C ILE A 34 -8.05 -20.72 -1.74
N PRO A 35 -9.33 -20.45 -1.44
CA PRO A 35 -10.43 -21.06 -2.17
C PRO A 35 -10.43 -20.64 -3.66
N ARG A 36 -11.02 -21.47 -4.52
CA ARG A 36 -10.94 -21.34 -6.00
C ARG A 36 -11.38 -19.99 -6.57
N LEU A 37 -12.38 -19.35 -5.96
CA LEU A 37 -12.91 -18.06 -6.39
C LEU A 37 -12.16 -16.86 -5.79
N TRP A 38 -11.15 -17.12 -4.96
CA TRP A 38 -10.36 -16.11 -4.29
C TRP A 38 -8.94 -16.04 -4.86
N LYS A 39 -8.33 -14.86 -4.72
CA LYS A 39 -6.94 -14.63 -5.09
C LYS A 39 -6.27 -13.78 -4.02
N CYS A 40 -5.09 -14.22 -3.55
CA CYS A 40 -4.21 -13.38 -2.76
C CYS A 40 -3.54 -12.34 -3.67
N LEU A 41 -3.70 -11.06 -3.34
CA LEU A 41 -3.12 -9.92 -4.04
C LEU A 41 -1.79 -9.49 -3.43
N GLY A 42 -1.59 -9.72 -2.14
CA GLY A 42 -0.36 -9.37 -1.44
C GLY A 42 -0.37 -9.82 0.01
N THR A 43 0.82 -9.96 0.57
CA THR A 43 1.05 -10.30 1.97
C THR A 43 1.90 -9.20 2.62
N GLY A 44 1.48 -8.80 3.81
CA GLY A 44 2.28 -7.99 4.74
C GLY A 44 2.70 -8.84 5.93
N ASN A 45 3.33 -8.23 6.93
CA ASN A 45 3.84 -8.96 8.11
C ASN A 45 2.73 -9.48 9.03
N TYR A 46 1.54 -8.84 9.01
CA TYR A 46 0.45 -9.17 9.93
C TYR A 46 -0.88 -9.46 9.24
N ALA A 47 -0.93 -9.34 7.90
CA ALA A 47 -2.16 -9.48 7.15
C ALA A 47 -1.91 -9.91 5.70
N ALA A 48 -2.92 -10.51 5.09
CA ALA A 48 -2.95 -10.81 3.66
C ALA A 48 -4.19 -10.18 3.01
N VAL A 49 -4.03 -9.70 1.78
CA VAL A 49 -5.09 -9.04 1.00
C VAL A 49 -5.60 -9.99 -0.05
N PHE A 50 -6.91 -10.20 -0.08
CA PHE A 50 -7.60 -11.10 -1.00
C PHE A 50 -8.65 -10.37 -1.82
N MET A 51 -8.99 -10.97 -2.96
CA MET A 51 -10.05 -10.52 -3.85
C MET A 51 -10.87 -11.72 -4.31
N HIS A 52 -12.20 -11.60 -4.28
CA HIS A 52 -13.10 -12.54 -4.92
C HIS A 52 -13.25 -12.21 -6.40
N ARG A 53 -13.28 -13.23 -7.27
CA ARG A 53 -13.32 -13.05 -8.73
C ARG A 53 -14.55 -12.31 -9.23
N GLU A 54 -15.66 -12.44 -8.53
CA GLU A 54 -16.93 -11.78 -8.88
C GLU A 54 -17.07 -10.37 -8.29
N TYR A 55 -16.42 -10.08 -7.15
CA TYR A 55 -16.52 -8.79 -6.44
C TYR A 55 -15.28 -7.93 -6.72
N LYS A 56 -15.15 -7.47 -7.98
CA LYS A 56 -13.93 -6.82 -8.48
C LYS A 56 -13.64 -5.44 -7.90
N ASP A 57 -14.60 -4.81 -7.23
CA ASP A 57 -14.49 -3.47 -6.65
C ASP A 57 -14.03 -3.48 -5.19
N TRP A 58 -13.95 -4.67 -4.57
CA TRP A 58 -13.57 -4.82 -3.17
C TRP A 58 -12.36 -5.74 -3.00
N VAL A 59 -11.62 -5.47 -1.94
CA VAL A 59 -10.62 -6.38 -1.39
C VAL A 59 -10.91 -6.60 0.08
N VAL A 60 -10.53 -7.76 0.58
CA VAL A 60 -10.55 -8.05 2.02
C VAL A 60 -9.12 -8.19 2.51
N LYS A 61 -8.78 -7.43 3.56
CA LYS A 61 -7.51 -7.57 4.27
C LYS A 61 -7.79 -8.37 5.54
N VAL A 62 -7.24 -9.58 5.61
CA VAL A 62 -7.42 -10.52 6.73
C VAL A 62 -6.16 -10.51 7.58
N TYR A 63 -6.31 -10.31 8.89
CA TYR A 63 -5.21 -10.21 9.84
C TYR A 63 -4.97 -11.58 10.52
N VAL A 64 -3.71 -11.91 10.79
CA VAL A 64 -3.33 -13.19 11.43
C VAL A 64 -3.83 -13.28 12.86
N ARG A 65 -3.85 -12.15 13.56
CA ARG A 65 -4.35 -12.03 14.93
C ARG A 65 -5.28 -10.85 15.01
N GLU A 66 -6.34 -10.99 15.79
CA GLU A 66 -7.12 -9.85 16.25
C GLU A 66 -6.25 -8.92 17.11
N GLY A 67 -6.68 -7.67 17.22
CA GLY A 67 -6.08 -6.70 18.12
C GLY A 67 -5.72 -5.40 17.45
N GLU A 68 -4.62 -4.80 17.91
CA GLU A 68 -4.36 -3.38 17.72
C GLU A 68 -4.20 -2.97 16.25
N GLY A 69 -3.71 -3.85 15.39
CA GLY A 69 -3.45 -3.56 13.97
C GLY A 69 -4.71 -3.22 13.17
N ILE A 70 -5.76 -4.04 13.31
CA ILE A 70 -7.03 -3.82 12.60
C ILE A 70 -7.76 -2.59 13.15
N GLU A 71 -7.72 -2.36 14.46
CA GLU A 71 -8.33 -1.17 15.07
C GLU A 71 -7.66 0.11 14.59
N LYS A 72 -6.32 0.14 14.63
CA LYS A 72 -5.52 1.28 14.16
C LYS A 72 -5.82 1.60 12.71
N GLU A 73 -5.74 0.61 11.82
CA GLU A 73 -5.95 0.84 10.39
C GLU A 73 -7.39 1.23 10.07
N SER A 74 -8.37 0.62 10.74
CA SER A 74 -9.79 1.00 10.59
C SER A 74 -10.04 2.44 11.02
N GLU A 75 -9.44 2.87 12.13
CA GLU A 75 -9.53 4.24 12.63
C GLU A 75 -8.93 5.25 11.63
N VAL A 76 -7.78 4.91 11.02
CA VAL A 76 -7.19 5.75 9.96
C VAL A 76 -8.17 5.93 8.81
N TYR A 77 -8.75 4.85 8.28
CA TYR A 77 -9.71 4.97 7.19
C TYR A 77 -10.98 5.72 7.58
N ARG A 78 -11.45 5.61 8.84
CA ARG A 78 -12.59 6.40 9.33
C ARG A 78 -12.29 7.89 9.33
N ARG A 79 -11.10 8.31 9.78
CA ARG A 79 -10.67 9.72 9.75
C ARG A 79 -10.49 10.24 8.33
N ILE A 80 -9.92 9.43 7.44
CA ILE A 80 -9.77 9.79 6.01
C ILE A 80 -11.14 9.93 5.33
N GLY A 81 -12.12 9.10 5.68
CA GLY A 81 -13.44 9.15 5.08
C GLY A 81 -13.42 8.83 3.58
N ASP A 82 -14.09 9.65 2.78
CA ASP A 82 -14.15 9.51 1.32
C ASP A 82 -13.20 10.50 0.65
N HIS A 83 -12.10 9.99 0.10
CA HIS A 83 -11.11 10.80 -0.59
C HIS A 83 -10.62 10.10 -1.87
N PRO A 84 -10.51 10.81 -3.01
CA PRO A 84 -10.24 10.20 -4.32
C PRO A 84 -8.90 9.48 -4.42
N SER A 85 -7.90 9.86 -3.61
CA SER A 85 -6.56 9.26 -3.60
C SER A 85 -6.35 8.21 -2.52
N TYR A 86 -7.40 7.79 -1.80
CA TYR A 86 -7.33 6.73 -0.79
C TYR A 86 -8.29 5.59 -1.13
N SER A 87 -8.03 4.43 -0.55
CA SER A 87 -9.08 3.42 -0.41
C SER A 87 -10.14 3.89 0.60
N LYS A 88 -11.31 3.27 0.56
CA LYS A 88 -12.43 3.52 1.46
C LYS A 88 -12.71 2.28 2.27
N LEU A 89 -12.83 2.43 3.59
CA LEU A 89 -13.33 1.36 4.46
C LEU A 89 -14.82 1.14 4.19
N ILE A 90 -15.15 -0.05 3.70
CA ILE A 90 -16.52 -0.45 3.35
C ILE A 90 -17.15 -1.21 4.51
N TYR A 91 -16.37 -2.08 5.16
CA TYR A 91 -16.83 -2.90 6.27
C TYR A 91 -15.66 -3.27 7.17
N LYS A 92 -15.93 -3.41 8.47
CA LYS A 92 -14.98 -3.91 9.47
C LYS A 92 -15.62 -5.13 10.16
N GLY A 93 -14.99 -6.29 10.01
CA GLY A 93 -15.29 -7.49 10.78
C GLY A 93 -14.37 -7.62 11.99
N GLU A 94 -14.33 -8.82 12.56
CA GLU A 94 -13.55 -9.12 13.77
C GLU A 94 -12.04 -9.16 13.48
N ASN A 95 -11.63 -9.94 12.48
CA ASN A 95 -10.23 -10.09 12.07
C ASN A 95 -9.97 -9.69 10.60
N PHE A 96 -10.90 -8.94 9.98
CA PHE A 96 -10.74 -8.46 8.61
C PHE A 96 -11.40 -7.11 8.36
N ILE A 97 -10.90 -6.39 7.35
CA ILE A 97 -11.57 -5.21 6.80
C ILE A 97 -11.83 -5.38 5.30
N VAL A 98 -12.96 -4.85 4.84
CA VAL A 98 -13.27 -4.74 3.42
C VAL A 98 -12.99 -3.31 2.98
N LEU A 99 -12.20 -3.20 1.92
CA LEU A 99 -11.74 -1.94 1.36
C LEU A 99 -12.17 -1.80 -0.10
N LYS A 100 -12.44 -0.56 -0.53
CA LYS A 100 -12.53 -0.25 -1.96
C LYS A 100 -11.22 -0.62 -2.64
N ARG A 101 -11.30 -1.42 -3.69
CA ARG A 101 -10.12 -1.87 -4.41
C ARG A 101 -9.50 -0.74 -5.21
N LEU A 102 -8.21 -0.52 -5.00
CA LEU A 102 -7.36 0.24 -5.91
C LEU A 102 -6.84 -0.73 -6.97
N LYS A 103 -7.12 -0.47 -8.25
CA LYS A 103 -7.08 -1.51 -9.31
C LYS A 103 -5.74 -1.64 -10.04
N GLU A 104 -4.77 -0.77 -9.75
CA GLU A 104 -3.67 -0.54 -10.69
C GLU A 104 -2.27 -0.90 -10.17
N ILE A 105 -1.25 -0.18 -10.61
CA ILE A 105 0.15 -0.55 -10.44
C ILE A 105 0.82 0.30 -9.38
N THR A 106 1.66 -0.31 -8.54
CA THR A 106 2.52 0.42 -7.62
C THR A 106 3.55 1.25 -8.41
N LEU A 107 4.02 2.38 -7.87
CA LEU A 107 5.08 3.13 -8.55
C LEU A 107 6.37 2.30 -8.68
N TYR A 108 6.63 1.41 -7.73
CA TYR A 108 7.73 0.46 -7.76
C TYR A 108 7.63 -0.48 -8.97
N ASP A 109 6.47 -1.06 -9.21
CA ASP A 109 6.24 -1.93 -10.37
C ASP A 109 6.17 -1.14 -11.68
N ALA A 110 5.71 0.11 -11.65
CA ALA A 110 5.73 1.00 -12.82
C ALA A 110 7.16 1.24 -13.30
N LEU A 111 8.09 1.56 -12.37
CA LEU A 111 9.52 1.67 -12.67
C LEU A 111 10.08 0.37 -13.24
N HIS A 112 9.67 -0.77 -12.67
CA HIS A 112 10.14 -2.06 -13.15
C HIS A 112 9.68 -2.37 -14.59
N LYS A 113 8.41 -2.13 -14.87
CA LYS A 113 7.80 -2.38 -16.18
C LYS A 113 8.13 -1.29 -17.21
N GLY A 114 8.79 -0.21 -16.81
CA GLY A 114 9.09 0.95 -17.66
C GLY A 114 7.85 1.76 -18.02
N ILE A 115 6.83 1.72 -17.18
CA ILE A 115 5.62 2.55 -17.30
C ILE A 115 5.95 3.92 -16.73
N LYS A 116 5.73 4.96 -17.53
CA LYS A 116 6.00 6.34 -17.13
C LYS A 116 5.07 6.73 -15.98
N ILE A 117 5.64 7.36 -14.95
CA ILE A 117 4.92 7.92 -13.81
C ILE A 117 4.71 9.41 -14.10
N PRO A 118 3.48 9.86 -14.43
CA PRO A 118 3.21 11.27 -14.70
C PRO A 118 3.40 12.15 -13.47
N LYS A 119 3.76 13.43 -13.67
CA LYS A 119 3.88 14.42 -12.57
C LYS A 119 2.61 14.49 -11.73
N GLN A 120 1.44 14.37 -12.36
CA GLN A 120 0.15 14.44 -11.67
C GLN A 120 0.00 13.39 -10.57
N VAL A 121 0.56 12.19 -10.76
CA VAL A 121 0.53 11.12 -9.75
C VAL A 121 1.22 11.57 -8.45
N ILE A 122 2.39 12.18 -8.56
CA ILE A 122 3.14 12.68 -7.40
C ILE A 122 2.37 13.81 -6.70
N LEU A 123 1.78 14.71 -7.49
CA LEU A 123 0.97 15.82 -6.96
C LEU A 123 -0.29 15.33 -6.25
N ASP A 124 -0.96 14.30 -6.77
CA ASP A 124 -2.14 13.71 -6.14
C ASP A 124 -1.81 13.04 -4.82
N ILE A 125 -0.66 12.36 -4.74
CA ILE A 125 -0.19 11.77 -3.49
C ILE A 125 0.14 12.89 -2.51
N ASN A 126 0.86 13.95 -2.91
CA ASN A 126 1.15 15.08 -2.01
C ASN A 126 -0.12 15.67 -1.40
N LYS A 127 -1.14 15.93 -2.23
CA LYS A 127 -2.45 16.42 -1.78
C LYS A 127 -3.13 15.46 -0.81
N ALA A 128 -3.06 14.16 -1.09
CA ALA A 128 -3.60 13.13 -0.20
C ALA A 128 -2.92 13.16 1.17
N LEU A 129 -1.58 13.25 1.20
CA LEU A 129 -0.82 13.29 2.45
C LEU A 129 -1.08 14.58 3.24
N GLU A 130 -1.24 15.72 2.56
CA GLU A 130 -1.66 16.97 3.18
C GLU A 130 -3.04 16.83 3.81
N TYR A 131 -4.02 16.32 3.06
CA TYR A 131 -5.35 16.02 3.57
C TYR A 131 -5.32 15.09 4.80
N ALA A 132 -4.49 14.04 4.80
CA ALA A 132 -4.35 13.16 5.96
C ALA A 132 -3.86 13.93 7.20
N ARG A 133 -2.91 14.88 7.04
CA ARG A 133 -2.46 15.74 8.15
C ARG A 133 -3.59 16.61 8.69
N GLU A 134 -4.44 17.15 7.81
CA GLU A 134 -5.64 17.91 8.20
C GLU A 134 -6.62 17.05 9.01
N GLN A 135 -6.67 15.74 8.76
CA GLN A 135 -7.46 14.78 9.55
C GLN A 135 -6.78 14.32 10.85
N GLY A 136 -5.70 15.00 11.27
CA GLY A 136 -4.96 14.67 12.49
C GLY A 136 -4.19 13.35 12.41
N LEU A 137 -3.82 12.92 11.20
CA LEU A 137 -2.99 11.75 10.94
C LEU A 137 -1.55 12.17 10.64
N THR A 138 -0.63 11.24 10.79
CA THR A 138 0.80 11.43 10.52
C THR A 138 1.24 10.52 9.38
N PRO A 139 1.32 11.01 8.13
CA PRO A 139 1.70 10.16 7.02
C PRO A 139 3.07 9.51 7.24
N CYS A 140 3.10 8.18 7.29
CA CYS A 140 4.29 7.38 7.57
C CYS A 140 4.37 6.19 6.61
N ASP A 141 5.59 5.69 6.40
CA ASP A 141 5.86 4.56 5.51
C ASP A 141 5.36 4.72 4.06
N VAL A 142 5.28 5.96 3.59
CA VAL A 142 4.86 6.24 2.22
C VAL A 142 6.08 6.15 1.28
N HIS A 143 6.07 5.16 0.40
CA HIS A 143 7.11 4.91 -0.60
C HIS A 143 6.53 4.18 -1.81
N GLY A 144 7.33 4.00 -2.88
CA GLY A 144 6.83 3.51 -4.18
C GLY A 144 6.09 2.17 -4.21
N LYS A 145 6.09 1.37 -3.13
CA LYS A 145 5.27 0.15 -3.01
C LYS A 145 3.92 0.40 -2.33
N ASN A 146 3.83 1.45 -1.50
CA ASN A 146 2.65 1.83 -0.73
C ASN A 146 1.88 2.98 -1.42
N VAL A 147 2.28 3.32 -2.64
CA VAL A 147 1.55 4.23 -3.53
C VAL A 147 1.37 3.60 -4.90
N MET A 148 0.21 3.86 -5.50
CA MET A 148 -0.21 3.33 -6.80
C MET A 148 -0.60 4.47 -7.74
N MET A 149 -0.71 4.15 -9.02
CA MET A 149 -1.28 5.06 -10.00
C MET A 149 -2.31 4.38 -10.88
N GLU A 150 -3.40 5.08 -11.17
CA GLU A 150 -4.47 4.67 -12.10
C GLU A 150 -4.78 5.80 -13.05
N LYS A 151 -4.72 5.54 -14.37
CA LYS A 151 -5.09 6.52 -15.40
C LYS A 151 -4.47 7.92 -15.18
N GLY A 152 -3.19 7.93 -14.76
CA GLY A 152 -2.44 9.16 -14.47
C GLY A 152 -2.75 9.85 -13.14
N ARG A 153 -3.58 9.24 -12.29
CA ARG A 153 -3.92 9.70 -10.93
C ARG A 153 -3.14 8.90 -9.88
N GLY A 154 -2.77 9.54 -8.78
CA GLY A 154 -1.99 8.93 -7.70
C GLY A 154 -2.83 8.53 -6.48
N TYR A 155 -2.49 7.42 -5.85
CA TYR A 155 -3.22 6.84 -4.71
C TYR A 155 -2.25 6.39 -3.62
N VAL A 156 -2.63 6.59 -2.37
CA VAL A 156 -1.97 6.00 -1.20
C VAL A 156 -2.71 4.72 -0.84
N VAL A 157 -1.95 3.64 -0.67
CA VAL A 157 -2.49 2.27 -0.56
C VAL A 157 -2.45 1.77 0.86
N ASP A 158 -1.29 1.92 1.50
CA ASP A 158 -1.09 1.48 2.87
C ASP A 158 -1.05 2.70 3.79
N VAL A 159 -1.98 2.70 4.73
CA VAL A 159 -2.18 3.76 5.72
C VAL A 159 -2.03 3.23 7.15
N SER A 160 -1.63 1.97 7.31
CA SER A 160 -1.55 1.29 8.62
C SER A 160 -0.67 2.01 9.64
N ASP A 161 0.33 2.75 9.17
CA ASP A 161 1.30 3.48 10.01
C ASP A 161 0.90 4.93 10.33
N PHE A 162 -0.27 5.40 9.86
CA PHE A 162 -0.63 6.83 9.92
C PHE A 162 -1.02 7.34 11.32
N LEU A 163 -1.19 6.45 12.30
CA LEU A 163 -1.40 6.82 13.71
C LEU A 163 -0.09 6.98 14.51
N LYS A 164 1.07 6.80 13.86
CA LYS A 164 2.35 7.06 14.53
C LYS A 164 2.48 8.53 14.89
N THR A 165 3.24 8.83 15.93
CA THR A 165 3.43 10.20 16.42
C THR A 165 4.43 11.01 15.61
N LYS A 166 5.25 10.36 14.78
CA LYS A 166 6.35 11.01 14.06
C LYS A 166 6.40 10.58 12.60
N GLU A 167 6.26 11.57 11.72
CA GLU A 167 6.41 11.41 10.28
C GLU A 167 7.85 11.01 9.91
N ASP A 168 7.98 10.10 8.95
CA ASP A 168 9.27 9.72 8.39
C ASP A 168 9.67 10.65 7.21
N SER A 169 10.69 10.27 6.45
CA SER A 169 11.19 11.08 5.33
C SER A 169 11.16 10.34 4.00
N LYS A 170 10.60 9.12 3.97
CA LYS A 170 10.64 8.24 2.80
C LYS A 170 9.95 8.87 1.61
N TRP A 171 8.77 9.47 1.82
CA TRP A 171 8.05 10.11 0.73
C TRP A 171 8.76 11.37 0.22
N ARG A 172 9.18 12.26 1.12
CA ARG A 172 9.91 13.47 0.76
C ARG A 172 11.19 13.17 -0.02
N ASP A 173 11.93 12.14 0.38
CA ASP A 173 13.15 11.73 -0.32
C ASP A 173 12.83 11.11 -1.70
N LEU A 174 11.74 10.35 -1.82
CA LEU A 174 11.26 9.79 -3.09
C LEU A 174 10.79 10.91 -4.04
N GLU A 175 9.98 11.83 -3.55
CA GLU A 175 9.50 13.00 -4.30
C GLU A 175 10.67 13.84 -4.82
N LYS A 176 11.65 14.12 -3.95
CA LYS A 176 12.87 14.81 -4.35
C LYS A 176 13.58 14.06 -5.48
N ALA A 177 13.84 12.76 -5.31
CA ALA A 177 14.46 11.95 -6.34
C ALA A 177 13.64 11.91 -7.65
N TYR A 178 12.32 11.94 -7.55
CA TYR A 178 11.44 12.02 -8.70
C TYR A 178 11.69 13.32 -9.48
N PHE A 179 11.63 14.48 -8.81
CA PHE A 179 11.74 15.77 -9.48
C PHE A 179 13.17 16.12 -9.92
N THR A 180 14.19 15.69 -9.17
CA THR A 180 15.59 16.02 -9.48
C THR A 180 16.25 15.04 -10.44
N PHE A 181 15.75 13.79 -10.53
CA PHE A 181 16.38 12.76 -11.34
C PHE A 181 15.41 12.09 -12.32
N TYR A 182 14.37 11.42 -11.82
CA TYR A 182 13.50 10.62 -12.68
C TYR A 182 12.80 11.48 -13.75
N PHE A 183 12.19 12.58 -13.36
CA PHE A 183 11.44 13.44 -14.28
C PHE A 183 12.32 14.08 -15.38
N PRO A 184 13.46 14.73 -15.06
CA PRO A 184 14.29 15.33 -16.10
C PRO A 184 15.02 14.32 -16.99
N PHE A 185 15.49 13.17 -16.44
CA PHE A 185 16.40 12.28 -17.17
C PHE A 185 15.78 10.96 -17.63
N ILE A 186 14.73 10.47 -16.97
CA ILE A 186 14.12 9.16 -17.29
C ILE A 186 12.77 9.33 -17.97
N TYR A 187 11.88 10.14 -17.39
CA TYR A 187 10.53 10.35 -17.90
C TYR A 187 10.52 11.00 -19.29
N LYS A 188 11.41 11.96 -19.53
CA LYS A 188 11.54 12.70 -20.80
C LYS A 188 12.15 11.89 -21.95
N LEU A 189 12.70 10.71 -21.68
CA LEU A 189 13.25 9.87 -22.74
C LEU A 189 12.13 9.41 -23.70
N PRO A 190 12.43 9.28 -25.00
CA PRO A 190 11.44 8.85 -25.99
C PRO A 190 11.05 7.37 -25.86
N PHE A 191 11.85 6.57 -25.15
CA PHE A 191 11.61 5.14 -24.92
C PHE A 191 11.36 4.81 -23.43
N SER A 192 10.75 3.66 -23.18
CA SER A 192 10.51 3.15 -21.83
C SER A 192 11.78 2.58 -21.21
N VAL A 193 12.21 3.16 -20.09
CA VAL A 193 13.32 2.63 -19.28
C VAL A 193 12.76 1.65 -18.25
N LYS A 194 13.05 0.36 -18.44
CA LYS A 194 12.72 -0.67 -17.46
C LYS A 194 13.84 -0.78 -16.44
N ILE A 195 13.52 -0.66 -15.15
CA ILE A 195 14.49 -0.81 -14.07
C ILE A 195 14.32 -2.20 -13.43
N PRO A 196 15.23 -3.16 -13.64
CA PRO A 196 15.11 -4.49 -13.06
C PRO A 196 14.95 -4.46 -11.53
N TYR A 197 14.18 -5.39 -10.96
CA TYR A 197 13.92 -5.43 -9.51
C TYR A 197 15.20 -5.51 -8.67
N PHE A 198 16.25 -6.18 -9.16
CA PHE A 198 17.52 -6.24 -8.43
C PHE A 198 18.13 -4.84 -8.22
N MET A 199 18.06 -3.96 -9.23
CA MET A 199 18.53 -2.58 -9.12
C MET A 199 17.69 -1.77 -8.14
N LEU A 200 16.36 -1.89 -8.23
CA LEU A 200 15.45 -1.23 -7.29
C LEU A 200 15.72 -1.71 -5.84
N ASN A 201 16.05 -2.99 -5.67
CA ASN A 201 16.43 -3.56 -4.39
C ASN A 201 17.77 -3.04 -3.87
N ILE A 202 18.75 -2.83 -4.75
CA ILE A 202 20.02 -2.18 -4.40
C ILE A 202 19.76 -0.75 -3.92
N VAL A 203 19.00 0.05 -4.68
CA VAL A 203 18.64 1.43 -4.28
C VAL A 203 17.96 1.44 -2.91
N ARG A 204 16.99 0.53 -2.70
CA ARG A 204 16.30 0.38 -1.41
C ARG A 204 17.25 0.04 -0.26
N ARG A 205 18.16 -0.94 -0.45
CA ARG A 205 19.13 -1.37 0.56
C ARG A 205 20.13 -0.25 0.88
N SER A 206 20.66 0.41 -0.15
CA SER A 206 21.59 1.53 -0.02
C SER A 206 20.94 2.71 0.71
N TYR A 207 19.70 3.06 0.37
CA TYR A 207 18.93 4.10 1.06
C TYR A 207 18.75 3.78 2.55
N ARG A 208 18.33 2.54 2.89
CA ARG A 208 18.18 2.11 4.29
C ARG A 208 19.50 2.23 5.06
N LYS A 209 20.62 1.80 4.45
CA LYS A 209 21.97 1.90 5.05
C LYS A 209 22.37 3.37 5.26
N TYR A 210 22.16 4.23 4.27
CA TYR A 210 22.42 5.67 4.37
C TYR A 210 21.63 6.31 5.52
N LYS A 211 20.32 6.03 5.65
CA LYS A 211 19.51 6.59 6.74
C LYS A 211 19.96 6.10 8.12
N LYS A 212 20.37 4.83 8.23
CA LYS A 212 20.93 4.28 9.48
C LYS A 212 22.23 5.00 9.87
N LEU A 213 23.14 5.20 8.91
CA LEU A 213 24.38 5.94 9.14
C LEU A 213 24.10 7.40 9.52
N LYS A 214 23.27 8.11 8.77
CA LYS A 214 22.90 9.51 9.06
C LYS A 214 22.36 9.67 10.49
N LYS A 215 21.48 8.76 10.93
CA LYS A 215 20.95 8.75 12.31
C LYS A 215 22.05 8.53 13.35
N ASN A 216 23.00 7.63 13.10
CA ASN A 216 24.11 7.35 14.01
C ASN A 216 25.11 8.52 14.12
N PHE A 217 25.27 9.29 13.05
CA PHE A 217 26.22 10.41 13.01
C PHE A 217 25.61 11.80 13.30
N LYS A 218 24.30 11.89 13.63
CA LYS A 218 23.57 13.16 13.84
C LYS A 218 23.84 14.24 12.75
N LEU A 219 24.09 13.82 11.51
CA LEU A 219 24.16 14.70 10.33
C LEU A 219 22.77 14.98 9.76
#